data_AF-A0A524K432-F1
#
_entry.id   AF-A0A524K432-F1
#
_cell.length_a   1.000
_cell.length_b   1.000
_cell.length_c   1.000
_cell.angle_alpha   90.00
_cell.angle_beta   90.00
_cell.angle_gamma   90.00
#
_symmetry.space_group_name_H-M   'P 1'
#
loop_
_entity.id
_entity.type
_entity.pdbx_description
1 polymer ?
#
loop_
_entity_poly.entity_id
_entity_poly.type
_entity_poly.pdbx_seq_one_letter_code
_entity_poly.pdbx_strand_id
1 'polypeptide(L)' 'MDKQDIYSILNQVAAGTVSVEDAVLQFKMQPFQDLGYAKIDSHRAIRQGIAEVIYGAGKTPEQIIGIITAMLG' A
#
# COMPACT_ATOMS: atom_id res chain seq x y z
N MET A 1 -3.32 1.23 0.56
CA MET A 1 -4.73 1.28 0.98
C MET A 1 -5.52 2.00 -0.07
N ASP A 2 -6.65 1.43 -0.47
CA ASP A 2 -7.59 2.09 -1.36
C ASP A 2 -8.68 2.85 -0.58
N LYS A 3 -9.63 3.45 -1.30
CA LYS A 3 -10.74 4.21 -0.68
C LYS A 3 -11.66 3.31 0.16
N GLN A 4 -11.85 2.05 -0.21
CA GLN A 4 -12.71 1.10 0.50
C GLN A 4 -12.09 0.70 1.84
N ASP A 5 -10.76 0.49 1.88
CA ASP A 5 -10.02 0.21 3.12
C ASP A 5 -10.21 1.34 4.14
N ILE A 6 -10.11 2.60 3.68
CA ILE A 6 -10.28 3.77 4.53
C ILE A 6 -11.70 3.81 5.10
N TYR A 7 -12.73 3.62 4.28
CA TYR A 7 -14.11 3.59 4.77
C TYR A 7 -14.35 2.44 5.75
N SER A 8 -13.75 1.27 5.52
CA SER A 8 -13.86 0.12 6.43
C SER A 8 -13.31 0.45 7.82
N ILE A 9 -12.11 1.03 7.90
CA ILE A 9 -11.50 1.41 9.18
C ILE A 9 -12.31 2.52 9.86
N LEU A 10 -12.78 3.52 9.12
CA LEU A 10 -13.61 4.59 9.68
C LEU A 10 -14.93 4.07 10.24
N ASN A 11 -15.57 3.09 9.58
CA ASN A 11 -16.77 2.44 10.08
C ASN A 11 -16.51 1.64 11.36
N GLN A 12 -15.35 0.98 11.46
CA GLN A 12 -14.95 0.25 12.68
C GLN A 12 -14.69 1.20 13.85
N VAL A 13 -14.09 2.37 13.59
CA VAL A 13 -13.95 3.43 14.60
C VAL A 13 -15.31 3.96 15.03
N ALA A 14 -16.22 4.23 14.08
CA ALA A 14 -17.57 4.69 14.38
C ALA A 14 -18.39 3.66 15.18
N ALA A 15 -18.14 2.37 14.94
CA ALA A 15 -18.75 1.27 15.70
C ALA A 15 -18.10 1.04 17.07
N GLY A 16 -17.00 1.72 17.39
CA GLY A 16 -16.24 1.55 18.63
C GLY A 16 -15.44 0.24 18.71
N THR A 17 -15.29 -0.49 17.60
CA THR A 17 -14.56 -1.76 17.56
C THR A 17 -13.05 -1.57 17.41
N VAL A 18 -12.62 -0.40 16.93
CA VAL A 18 -11.21 -0.01 16.78
C VAL A 18 -11.04 1.38 17.39
N SER A 19 -9.99 1.57 18.20
CA SER A 19 -9.67 2.89 18.75
C SER A 19 -9.16 3.83 17.65
N VAL A 20 -9.27 5.14 17.87
CA VAL A 20 -8.71 6.13 16.93
C VAL A 20 -7.20 5.93 16.81
N GLU A 21 -6.52 5.60 17.91
CA GLU A 21 -5.10 5.36 17.97
C GLU A 21 -4.68 4.15 17.12
N ASP A 22 -5.44 3.04 17.21
CA ASP A 22 -5.19 1.83 16.42
C ASP A 22 -5.49 2.06 14.94
N ALA A 23 -6.54 2.81 14.61
CA ALA A 23 -6.84 3.20 13.23
C ALA A 23 -5.71 4.05 12.64
N VAL A 24 -5.18 5.02 13.41
CA VAL A 24 -4.02 5.82 13.01
C VAL A 24 -2.78 4.93 12.81
N LEU A 25 -2.58 3.92 13.66
CA LEU A 25 -1.49 2.96 13.49
C LEU A 25 -1.67 2.14 12.20
N GLN A 26 -2.88 1.68 11.89
CA GLN A 26 -3.20 0.94 10.66
C GLN A 26 -2.97 1.81 9.42
N PHE A 27 -3.36 3.09 9.45
CA PHE A 27 -3.04 4.05 8.39
C PHE A 27 -1.52 4.29 8.22
N LYS A 28 -0.74 4.11 9.29
CA LYS A 28 0.72 4.25 9.28
C LYS A 28 1.47 2.96 8.92
N MET A 29 0.89 1.78 9.19
CA MET A 29 1.59 0.49 9.16
C MET A 29 1.82 -0.11 7.77
N GLN A 30 1.19 0.40 6.70
CA GLN A 30 1.47 -0.11 5.36
C GLN A 30 1.39 0.95 4.26
N PRO A 31 2.39 1.86 4.14
CA PRO A 31 2.55 2.62 2.92
C PRO A 31 3.39 1.86 1.89
N PHE A 32 3.92 0.67 2.23
CA PHE A 32 4.65 -0.14 1.27
C PHE A 32 4.57 -1.64 1.51
N GLN A 33 4.57 -2.40 0.43
CA GLN A 33 4.76 -3.85 0.42
C GLN A 33 6.23 -4.16 0.12
N ASP A 34 6.92 -4.88 1.00
CA ASP A 34 8.31 -5.29 0.82
C ASP A 34 8.38 -6.72 0.24
N LEU A 35 8.93 -6.84 -0.97
CA LEU A 35 9.16 -8.12 -1.66
C LEU A 35 10.59 -8.64 -1.44
N GLY A 36 11.41 -7.96 -0.63
CA GLY A 36 12.83 -8.28 -0.40
C GLY A 36 13.78 -7.75 -1.48
N TYR A 37 13.28 -7.55 -2.71
CA TYR A 37 14.00 -6.97 -3.85
C TYR A 37 13.33 -5.70 -4.42
N ALA A 38 12.19 -5.32 -3.85
CA ALA A 38 11.47 -4.09 -4.14
C ALA A 38 10.56 -3.71 -2.96
N LYS A 39 10.41 -2.40 -2.72
CA LYS A 39 9.41 -1.85 -1.80
C LYS A 39 8.41 -1.05 -2.63
N ILE A 40 7.19 -1.56 -2.73
CA ILE A 40 6.11 -0.96 -3.53
C ILE A 40 5.41 0.07 -2.66
N ASP A 41 5.46 1.35 -3.01
CA ASP A 41 4.85 2.44 -2.25
C ASP A 41 3.44 2.73 -2.76
N SER A 42 2.49 1.95 -2.26
CA SER A 42 1.07 2.07 -2.63
C SER A 42 0.41 3.36 -2.10
N HIS A 43 1.10 4.18 -1.29
CA HIS A 43 0.65 5.53 -0.92
C HIS A 43 1.09 6.60 -1.92
N ARG A 44 2.00 6.30 -2.85
CA ARG A 44 2.48 7.29 -3.83
C ARG A 44 1.36 7.87 -4.68
N ALA A 45 0.39 7.04 -5.10
CA ALA A 45 -0.77 7.50 -5.88
C ALA A 45 -1.60 8.55 -5.12
N ILE A 46 -1.80 8.35 -3.81
CA ILE A 46 -2.53 9.28 -2.94
C ILE A 46 -1.73 10.56 -2.69
N ARG A 47 -0.40 10.45 -2.50
CA ARG A 47 0.45 11.62 -2.18
C ARG A 47 0.83 12.46 -3.40
N GLN A 48 0.92 11.86 -4.59
CA GLN A 48 1.51 12.52 -5.77
C GLN A 48 0.64 12.49 -7.03
N GLY A 49 -0.47 11.72 -7.07
CA GLY A 49 -1.38 11.70 -8.21
C GLY A 49 -0.81 11.11 -9.52
N ILE A 50 0.40 10.51 -9.48
CA ILE A 50 1.06 9.90 -10.64
C ILE A 50 1.22 8.39 -10.39
N ALA A 51 1.12 7.60 -11.46
CA ALA A 51 1.36 6.16 -11.42
C ALA A 51 2.78 5.82 -10.90
N GLU A 52 2.89 4.71 -10.18
CA GLU A 52 4.18 4.14 -9.78
C GLU A 52 4.99 3.71 -11.03
N VAL A 53 6.32 3.80 -10.93
CA VAL A 53 7.24 3.41 -12.00
C VAL A 53 8.18 2.34 -11.45
N ILE A 54 8.36 1.25 -12.20
CA ILE A 54 9.31 0.20 -11.86
C ILE A 54 10.67 0.58 -12.45
N TYR A 55 11.66 0.86 -11.59
CA TYR A 55 13.05 1.00 -12.02
C TYR A 55 13.66 -0.39 -12.27
N GLY A 56 13.84 -0.74 -13.55
CA GLY A 56 14.20 -2.10 -13.97
C GLY A 56 15.70 -2.43 -13.93
N ALA A 57 16.60 -1.44 -13.79
CA ALA A 57 18.03 -1.71 -13.82
C ALA A 57 18.45 -2.58 -12.62
N GLY A 58 19.15 -3.68 -12.89
CA GLY A 58 19.58 -4.64 -11.88
C GLY A 58 18.48 -5.60 -11.38
N LYS A 59 17.30 -5.64 -12.02
CA LYS A 59 16.23 -6.60 -11.71
C LYS A 59 16.16 -7.72 -12.75
N THR A 60 15.86 -8.93 -12.31
CA THR A 60 15.57 -10.05 -13.22
C THR A 60 14.15 -9.93 -13.77
N PRO A 61 13.85 -10.55 -14.93
CA PRO A 61 12.48 -10.61 -15.46
C PRO A 61 11.46 -11.12 -14.42
N GLU A 62 11.83 -12.12 -13.62
CA GLU A 62 10.96 -12.70 -12.58
C GLU A 62 10.67 -11.70 -11.47
N GLN A 63 11.67 -10.92 -11.05
CA GLN A 63 11.49 -9.85 -10.07
C GLN A 63 10.57 -8.75 -10.61
N ILE A 64 10.69 -8.41 -11.90
CA ILE A 64 9.79 -7.43 -12.55
C ILE A 64 8.35 -7.95 -12.57
N ILE A 65 8.14 -9.21 -12.95
CA ILE A 65 6.81 -9.84 -12.94
C ILE A 65 6.23 -9.86 -11.52
N GLY A 66 7.04 -10.18 -10.51
CA GLY A 66 6.62 -10.15 -9.10
C GLY A 66 6.17 -8.76 -8.64
N ILE A 67 6.91 -7.71 -9.03
CA ILE A 67 6.53 -6.32 -8.74
C ILE A 67 5.20 -5.96 -9.41
N ILE A 68 5.05 -6.24 -10.71
CA ILE A 68 3.80 -5.96 -11.45
C ILE A 68 2.62 -6.69 -10.83
N THR A 69 2.80 -7.96 -10.47
CA THR A 69 1.74 -8.80 -9.87
C THR A 69 1.28 -8.20 -8.54
N ALA A 70 2.22 -7.76 -7.71
CA ALA A 70 1.92 -7.09 -6.44
C ALA A 70 1.29 -5.70 -6.61
N MET A 71 1.53 -5.01 -7.73
CA MET A 71 0.87 -3.74 -8.05
C MET A 71 -0.55 -3.89 -8.63
N LEU A 72 -0.92 -5.09 -9.12
CA LEU A 72 -2.24 -5.38 -9.69
C LEU A 72 -3.24 -5.99 -8.69
N GLY A 73 -2.78 -6.37 -7.50
CA GLY A 73 -3.60 -6.89 -6.40
C GLY A 73 -4.06 -5.78 -5.46
#